data_AF-A0A183KLT2-F1
#
_entry.id   AF-A0A183KLT2-F1
#
_cell.length_a   1.000
_cell.length_b   1.000
_cell.length_c   1.000
_cell.angle_alpha   90.00
_cell.angle_beta   90.00
_cell.angle_gamma   90.00
#
_symmetry.space_group_name_H-M   'P 1'
#
loop_
_entity.id
_entity.type
_entity.pdbx_description
1 polymer ?
#
loop_
_entity_poly.entity_id
_entity_poly.type
_entity_poly.pdbx_seq_one_letter_code
_entity_poly.pdbx_strand_id
1 'polypeptide(L)'
;MVRSGVTSMEFYSPAENAGDIGSWRQAHCCARYVILRVLIEADNSLVRVDEIVGDDGAPDLTIFLDRQKLLTVGRPAIGEFLRKIQYYKSTANAKDGCAFFQHYCQLLPEHIKLRQIVINRKKPRPIFVQPGLRKTPHGVELISYPTTYAGVIQSFVDRYGDLPLGQKALDALETIWRRELPYFKNIPL
;
A
#
# COMPACT_ATOMS: atom_id res chain seq x y z
N MET A 1 5.10 -12.08 1.45
CA MET A 1 5.03 -11.60 0.04
C MET A 1 3.71 -11.98 -0.60
N VAL A 2 3.43 -13.26 -0.89
CA VAL A 2 2.21 -13.72 -1.58
C VAL A 2 0.90 -13.22 -0.95
N ARG A 3 0.73 -13.40 0.37
CA ARG A 3 -0.40 -12.84 1.12
C ARG A 3 -0.54 -11.33 0.93
N SER A 4 0.58 -10.61 1.02
CA SER A 4 0.59 -9.17 0.82
C SER A 4 0.24 -8.78 -0.61
N GLY A 5 0.58 -9.59 -1.62
CA GLY A 5 0.17 -9.39 -3.01
C GLY A 5 -1.35 -9.53 -3.19
N VAL A 6 -1.96 -10.53 -2.54
CA VAL A 6 -3.42 -10.70 -2.53
C VAL A 6 -4.09 -9.52 -1.83
N THR A 7 -3.70 -9.20 -0.60
CA THR A 7 -4.31 -8.08 0.13
C THR A 7 -4.08 -6.73 -0.55
N SER A 8 -3.02 -6.60 -1.35
CA SER A 8 -2.71 -5.37 -2.08
C SER A 8 -3.75 -5.01 -3.14
N MET A 9 -4.56 -5.97 -3.61
CA MET A 9 -5.60 -5.72 -4.60
C MET A 9 -6.61 -4.64 -4.16
N GLU A 10 -6.76 -4.38 -2.85
CA GLU A 10 -7.56 -3.26 -2.33
C GLU A 10 -7.13 -1.89 -2.87
N PHE A 11 -5.84 -1.74 -3.23
CA PHE A 11 -5.26 -0.49 -3.72
C PHE A 11 -5.35 -0.31 -5.23
N TYR A 12 -5.88 -1.30 -5.94
CA TYR A 12 -6.13 -1.16 -7.37
C TYR A 12 -7.52 -0.57 -7.58
N SER A 13 -7.63 0.44 -8.44
CA SER A 13 -8.89 0.93 -8.99
C SER A 13 -9.09 0.31 -10.36
N PRO A 14 -10.14 -0.51 -10.56
CA PRO A 14 -10.46 -1.05 -11.88
C PRO A 14 -10.68 0.05 -12.92
N ALA A 15 -10.43 -0.29 -14.18
CA ALA A 15 -10.73 0.58 -15.30
C ALA A 15 -12.24 0.86 -15.36
N GLU A 16 -12.61 2.13 -15.50
CA GLU A 16 -14.00 2.56 -15.66
C GLU A 16 -14.36 2.79 -17.13
N ASN A 17 -13.35 2.99 -17.99
CA ASN A 17 -13.52 3.28 -19.42
C ASN A 17 -12.86 2.20 -20.29
N ALA A 18 -13.41 1.99 -21.49
CA ALA A 18 -12.82 1.10 -22.48
C ALA A 18 -11.43 1.61 -22.90
N GLY A 19 -10.40 0.76 -22.73
CA GLY A 19 -9.01 1.09 -23.07
C GLY A 19 -8.14 1.53 -21.89
N ASP A 20 -8.71 1.73 -20.69
CA ASP A 20 -7.94 1.93 -19.46
C ASP A 20 -7.54 0.56 -18.85
N ILE A 21 -6.34 0.48 -18.28
CA ILE A 21 -5.81 -0.70 -17.60
C ILE A 21 -6.01 -0.64 -16.08
N GLY A 22 -6.74 0.37 -15.59
CA GLY A 22 -6.92 0.66 -14.17
C GLY A 22 -5.70 1.33 -13.55
N SER A 23 -5.82 1.73 -12.28
CA SER A 23 -4.77 2.47 -11.59
C SER A 23 -4.45 1.90 -10.21
N TRP A 24 -3.16 1.79 -9.90
CA TRP A 24 -2.70 1.43 -8.56
C TRP A 24 -2.49 2.68 -7.72
N ARG A 25 -3.18 2.75 -6.57
CA ARG A 25 -3.09 3.87 -5.62
C ARG A 25 -1.88 3.78 -4.67
N GLN A 26 -1.11 2.67 -4.71
CA GLN A 26 0.06 2.47 -3.86
C GLN A 26 1.12 1.62 -4.56
N ALA A 27 2.31 2.19 -4.77
CA ALA A 27 3.37 1.58 -5.58
C ALA A 27 3.90 0.23 -5.04
N HIS A 28 4.03 0.09 -3.72
CA HIS A 28 4.49 -1.15 -3.09
C HIS A 28 3.46 -2.28 -3.19
N CYS A 29 2.17 -1.94 -3.17
CA CYS A 29 1.06 -2.86 -3.30
C CYS A 29 0.98 -3.39 -4.72
N CYS A 30 1.15 -2.49 -5.71
CA CYS A 30 1.37 -2.87 -7.10
C CYS A 30 2.54 -3.85 -7.24
N ALA A 31 3.73 -3.50 -6.72
CA ALA A 31 4.90 -4.36 -6.79
C ALA A 31 4.70 -5.75 -6.13
N ARG A 32 4.00 -5.81 -4.99
CA ARG A 32 3.67 -7.10 -4.33
C ARG A 32 2.73 -7.95 -5.16
N TYR A 33 1.75 -7.33 -5.82
CA TYR A 33 0.85 -8.03 -6.73
C TYR A 33 1.57 -8.51 -8.00
N VAL A 34 2.47 -7.70 -8.56
CA VAL A 34 3.35 -8.10 -9.67
C VAL A 34 4.17 -9.33 -9.30
N ILE A 35 4.80 -9.35 -8.12
CA ILE A 35 5.56 -10.52 -7.64
C ILE A 35 4.64 -11.74 -7.47
N LEU A 36 3.43 -11.56 -6.97
CA LEU A 36 2.44 -12.63 -6.90
C LEU A 36 2.13 -13.19 -8.29
N ARG A 37 1.89 -12.33 -9.28
CA ARG A 37 1.61 -12.71 -10.67
C ARG A 37 2.77 -13.48 -11.31
N VAL A 38 4.02 -13.06 -11.07
CA VAL A 38 5.22 -13.79 -11.54
C VAL A 38 5.27 -15.22 -10.98
N LEU A 39 4.92 -15.41 -9.71
CA LEU A 39 4.93 -16.74 -9.09
C LEU A 39 3.79 -17.63 -9.58
N ILE A 40 2.59 -17.05 -9.79
CA ILE A 40 1.43 -17.76 -10.36
C ILE A 40 1.73 -18.19 -11.80
N GLU A 41 2.25 -17.29 -12.63
CA GLU A 41 2.61 -17.56 -14.03
C GLU A 41 3.67 -18.67 -14.16
N ALA A 42 4.62 -18.73 -13.23
CA ALA A 42 5.67 -19.73 -13.25
C ALA A 42 5.15 -21.17 -13.06
N ASP A 43 4.21 -21.37 -12.12
CA ASP A 43 3.53 -22.64 -11.87
C ASP A 43 2.31 -22.41 -10.97
N ASN A 44 1.10 -22.67 -11.47
CA ASN A 44 -0.15 -22.54 -10.70
C ASN A 44 -0.23 -23.48 -9.48
N SER A 45 0.62 -24.52 -9.41
CA SER A 45 0.74 -25.37 -8.23
C SER A 45 1.80 -24.90 -7.22
N LEU A 46 2.61 -23.89 -7.55
CA LEU A 46 3.48 -23.21 -6.59
C LEU A 46 2.66 -22.23 -5.72
N VAL A 47 1.86 -21.36 -6.34
CA VAL A 47 0.98 -20.42 -5.65
C VAL A 47 -0.41 -20.45 -6.30
N ARG A 48 -1.44 -20.60 -5.47
CA ARG A 48 -2.84 -20.40 -5.88
C ARG A 48 -3.60 -19.63 -4.81
N VAL A 49 -4.65 -18.94 -5.24
CA VAL A 49 -5.58 -18.21 -4.38
C VAL A 49 -6.98 -18.73 -4.68
N ASP A 50 -7.58 -19.38 -3.69
CA ASP A 50 -8.89 -20.01 -3.84
C ASP A 50 -9.91 -19.26 -3.01
N GLU A 51 -11.11 -19.10 -3.56
CA GLU A 51 -12.27 -18.62 -2.82
C GLU A 51 -12.79 -19.74 -1.89
N ILE A 52 -13.09 -19.38 -0.65
CA ILE A 52 -13.67 -20.25 0.37
C ILE A 52 -14.81 -19.52 1.08
N VAL A 53 -15.55 -20.22 1.92
CA VAL A 53 -16.49 -19.60 2.87
C VAL A 53 -15.79 -19.51 4.22
N GLY A 54 -15.75 -18.32 4.80
CA GLY A 54 -15.18 -18.09 6.13
C GLY A 54 -16.07 -18.64 7.25
N ASP A 55 -15.53 -18.69 8.47
CA ASP A 55 -16.24 -19.20 9.65
C ASP A 55 -17.51 -18.39 9.99
N ASP A 56 -17.60 -17.15 9.48
CA ASP A 56 -18.76 -16.26 9.61
C ASP A 56 -19.81 -16.45 8.49
N GLY A 57 -19.61 -17.42 7.59
CA GLY A 57 -20.51 -17.71 6.47
C GLY A 57 -20.37 -16.77 5.28
N ALA A 58 -19.47 -15.77 5.34
CA ALA A 58 -19.23 -14.84 4.23
C ALA A 58 -18.09 -15.33 3.31
N PRO A 59 -17.98 -14.84 2.05
CA PRO A 59 -16.86 -15.17 1.17
C PRO A 59 -15.50 -14.80 1.79
N ASP A 60 -14.51 -15.67 1.68
CA ASP A 60 -13.13 -15.45 2.12
C ASP A 60 -12.13 -16.10 1.13
N LEU A 61 -10.83 -15.96 1.39
CA LEU A 61 -9.77 -16.46 0.52
C LEU A 61 -8.78 -17.34 1.27
N THR A 62 -8.40 -18.46 0.66
CA THR A 62 -7.25 -19.27 1.07
C THR A 62 -6.10 -19.07 0.10
N ILE A 63 -4.89 -18.89 0.64
CA ILE A 63 -3.67 -18.75 -0.15
C ILE A 63 -2.81 -19.99 0.09
N PHE A 64 -2.59 -20.75 -0.97
CA PHE A 64 -1.71 -21.90 -0.96
C PHE A 64 -0.33 -21.52 -1.50
N LEU A 65 0.72 -22.02 -0.85
CA LEU A 65 2.11 -21.87 -1.27
C LEU A 65 2.86 -23.19 -1.05
N ASP A 66 3.32 -23.81 -2.13
CA ASP A 66 4.11 -25.05 -2.04
C ASP A 66 5.56 -24.74 -1.68
N ARG A 67 5.95 -25.13 -0.46
CA ARG A 67 7.31 -24.95 0.05
C ARG A 67 8.35 -25.72 -0.76
N GLN A 68 8.02 -26.92 -1.26
CA GLN A 68 8.97 -27.77 -1.98
C GLN A 68 9.36 -27.16 -3.34
N LYS A 69 8.47 -26.36 -3.93
CA LYS A 69 8.67 -25.67 -5.20
C LYS A 69 9.32 -24.29 -5.10
N LEU A 70 9.57 -23.79 -3.88
CA LEU A 70 10.19 -22.47 -3.71
C LEU A 70 11.58 -22.40 -4.34
N LEU A 71 12.41 -23.41 -4.15
CA LEU A 71 13.80 -23.41 -4.65
C LEU A 71 13.88 -23.81 -6.13
N THR A 72 13.00 -24.70 -6.58
CA THR A 72 13.04 -25.28 -7.93
C THR A 72 12.25 -24.46 -8.95
N VAL A 73 11.18 -23.78 -8.54
CA VAL A 73 10.31 -22.98 -9.43
C VAL A 73 10.35 -21.51 -9.05
N GLY A 74 10.06 -21.18 -7.78
CA GLY A 74 9.90 -19.79 -7.34
C GLY A 74 11.18 -18.95 -7.48
N ARG A 75 12.32 -19.48 -7.01
CA ARG A 75 13.60 -18.79 -7.07
C ARG A 75 14.06 -18.55 -8.52
N PRO A 76 14.03 -19.54 -9.44
CA PRO A 76 14.34 -19.29 -10.86
C PRO A 76 13.42 -18.23 -11.50
N ALA A 77 12.10 -18.31 -11.27
CA ALA A 77 11.14 -17.36 -11.83
C ALA A 77 11.41 -15.91 -11.39
N ILE A 78 11.61 -15.70 -10.08
CA ILE A 78 11.98 -14.38 -9.55
C ILE A 78 13.35 -13.94 -10.08
N GLY A 79 14.32 -14.85 -10.21
CA GLY A 79 15.63 -14.55 -10.77
C GLY A 79 15.57 -14.09 -12.23
N GLU A 80 14.70 -14.67 -13.05
CA GLU A 80 14.46 -14.21 -14.43
C GLU A 80 13.79 -12.83 -14.46
N PHE A 81 12.73 -12.66 -13.68
CA PHE A 81 12.01 -11.40 -13.56
C PHE A 81 12.94 -10.25 -13.14
N LEU A 82 13.78 -10.47 -12.13
CA LEU A 82 14.75 -9.47 -11.65
C LEU A 82 15.79 -9.10 -12.72
N ARG A 83 16.29 -10.09 -13.49
CA ARG A 83 17.22 -9.82 -14.61
C ARG A 83 16.58 -8.92 -15.66
N LYS A 84 15.33 -9.20 -16.04
CA LYS A 84 14.58 -8.38 -17.02
C LYS A 84 14.37 -6.95 -16.51
N ILE A 85 13.88 -6.77 -15.28
CA ILE A 85 13.71 -5.43 -14.69
C ILE A 85 15.03 -4.67 -14.63
N GLN A 86 16.10 -5.32 -14.17
CA GLN A 86 17.40 -4.67 -14.07
C GLN A 86 17.93 -4.26 -15.44
N TYR A 87 17.77 -5.10 -16.47
CA TYR A 87 18.13 -4.78 -17.84
C TYR A 87 17.39 -3.53 -18.36
N TYR A 88 16.05 -3.50 -18.26
CA TYR A 88 15.27 -2.35 -18.74
C TYR A 88 15.61 -1.07 -17.98
N LYS A 89 15.80 -1.18 -16.65
CA LYS A 89 16.20 -0.05 -15.81
C LYS A 89 17.58 0.48 -16.19
N SER A 90 18.58 -0.39 -16.31
CA SER A 90 19.96 -0.01 -16.61
C SER A 90 20.15 0.56 -18.01
N THR A 91 19.31 0.16 -18.97
CA THR A 91 19.38 0.63 -20.36
C THR A 91 18.45 1.82 -20.65
N ALA A 92 17.72 2.31 -19.64
CA ALA A 92 16.67 3.32 -19.80
C ALA A 92 15.65 2.98 -20.90
N ASN A 93 15.43 1.68 -21.17
CA ASN A 93 14.45 1.22 -22.15
C ASN A 93 13.04 1.30 -21.54
N ALA A 94 12.50 2.51 -21.49
CA ALA A 94 11.20 2.79 -20.91
C ALA A 94 10.05 2.14 -21.69
N LYS A 95 10.14 2.08 -23.03
CA LYS A 95 9.08 1.51 -23.87
C LYS A 95 8.81 0.05 -23.51
N ASP A 96 9.85 -0.79 -23.55
CA ASP A 96 9.69 -2.22 -23.31
C ASP A 96 9.59 -2.52 -21.81
N GLY A 97 10.30 -1.77 -20.97
CA GLY A 97 10.24 -1.93 -19.51
C GLY A 97 8.87 -1.60 -18.92
N CYS A 98 8.21 -0.55 -19.41
CA CYS A 98 6.84 -0.21 -19.01
C CYS A 98 5.86 -1.28 -19.47
N ALA A 99 5.91 -1.72 -20.73
CA ALA A 99 5.04 -2.76 -21.25
C ALA A 99 5.19 -4.07 -20.45
N PHE A 100 6.43 -4.47 -20.17
CA PHE A 100 6.75 -5.65 -19.35
C PHE A 100 6.17 -5.55 -17.94
N PHE A 101 6.36 -4.42 -17.25
CA PHE A 101 5.87 -4.27 -15.88
C PHE A 101 4.34 -4.16 -15.84
N GLN A 102 3.74 -3.40 -16.77
CA GLN A 102 2.28 -3.20 -16.86
C GLN A 102 1.53 -4.51 -17.10
N HIS A 103 2.10 -5.43 -17.88
CA HIS A 103 1.55 -6.77 -18.08
C HIS A 103 1.26 -7.50 -16.75
N TYR A 104 2.18 -7.42 -15.79
CA TYR A 104 1.99 -8.01 -14.46
C TYR A 104 1.17 -7.13 -13.51
N CYS A 105 1.10 -5.82 -13.75
CA CYS A 105 0.34 -4.87 -12.90
C CYS A 105 -1.16 -5.00 -13.10
N GLN A 106 -1.61 -5.35 -14.31
CA GLN A 106 -3.03 -5.46 -14.60
C GLN A 106 -3.66 -6.60 -13.79
N LEU A 107 -4.81 -6.35 -13.16
CA LEU A 107 -5.54 -7.41 -12.48
C LEU A 107 -6.07 -8.40 -13.51
N LEU A 108 -5.87 -9.69 -13.24
CA LEU A 108 -6.52 -10.73 -14.04
C LEU A 108 -8.04 -10.65 -13.83
N PRO A 109 -8.87 -10.99 -14.83
CA PRO A 109 -10.32 -11.02 -14.67
C PRO A 109 -10.79 -11.81 -13.44
N GLU A 110 -10.15 -12.95 -13.14
CA GLU A 110 -10.40 -13.75 -11.95
C GLU A 110 -10.03 -13.02 -10.65
N HIS A 111 -8.92 -12.27 -10.64
CA HIS A 111 -8.46 -11.51 -9.49
C HIS A 111 -9.33 -10.28 -9.20
N ILE A 112 -10.06 -9.76 -10.20
CA ILE A 112 -11.06 -8.69 -9.98
C ILE A 112 -12.15 -9.17 -9.03
N LYS A 113 -12.59 -10.43 -9.12
CA LYS A 113 -13.57 -11.01 -8.20
C LYS A 113 -12.98 -11.14 -6.79
N LEU A 114 -11.76 -11.68 -6.68
CA LEU A 114 -11.07 -11.84 -5.40
C LEU A 114 -10.82 -10.48 -4.70
N ARG A 115 -10.58 -9.42 -5.47
CA ARG A 115 -10.43 -8.06 -4.94
C ARG A 115 -11.63 -7.62 -4.10
N GLN A 116 -12.86 -7.94 -4.51
CA GLN A 116 -14.03 -7.56 -3.75
C GLN A 116 -14.05 -8.24 -2.38
N ILE A 117 -13.67 -9.52 -2.32
CA ILE A 117 -13.53 -10.27 -1.07
C ILE A 117 -12.45 -9.64 -0.18
N VAL A 118 -11.29 -9.29 -0.76
CA VAL A 118 -10.20 -8.59 -0.04
C VAL A 118 -10.70 -7.28 0.59
N ILE A 119 -11.50 -6.50 -0.14
CA ILE A 119 -12.07 -5.24 0.38
C ILE A 119 -13.06 -5.51 1.51
N ASN A 120 -13.94 -6.50 1.35
CA ASN A 120 -14.93 -6.86 2.37
C ASN A 120 -14.26 -7.38 3.66
N ARG A 121 -13.11 -8.06 3.54
CA ARG A 121 -12.30 -8.59 4.66
C ARG A 121 -11.28 -7.59 5.22
N LYS A 122 -11.23 -6.36 4.67
CA LYS A 122 -10.24 -5.35 5.05
C LYS A 122 -10.40 -4.93 6.50
N LYS A 123 -9.27 -4.84 7.21
CA LYS A 123 -9.19 -4.21 8.53
C LYS A 123 -8.74 -2.75 8.39
N PRO A 124 -9.29 -1.81 9.19
CA PRO A 124 -8.78 -0.44 9.25
C PRO A 124 -7.28 -0.43 9.55
N ARG A 125 -6.53 0.49 8.93
CA ARG A 125 -5.12 0.63 9.24
C ARG A 125 -4.95 1.19 10.66
N PRO A 126 -4.04 0.63 11.47
CA PRO A 126 -3.79 1.17 12.79
C PRO A 126 -3.22 2.58 12.69
N ILE A 127 -3.65 3.45 13.61
CA ILE A 127 -3.05 4.76 13.82
C ILE A 127 -2.02 4.60 14.93
N PHE A 128 -0.82 5.14 14.72
CA PHE A 128 0.25 5.10 15.71
C PHE A 128 0.24 6.37 16.55
N VAL A 129 0.26 6.20 17.86
CA VAL A 129 0.48 7.31 18.80
C VAL A 129 1.99 7.52 18.92
N GLN A 130 2.45 8.73 18.62
CA GLN A 130 3.87 9.07 18.72
C GLN A 130 4.15 9.79 20.03
N PRO A 131 5.28 9.50 20.68
CA PRO A 131 5.65 10.21 21.90
C PRO A 131 6.06 11.67 21.58
N GLY A 132 6.02 12.49 22.63
CA GLY A 132 6.57 13.84 22.66
C GLY A 132 7.93 13.87 23.34
N LEU A 133 8.66 14.97 23.18
CA LEU A 133 9.89 15.24 23.91
C LEU A 133 9.75 16.58 24.63
N ARG A 134 10.14 16.64 25.91
CA ARG A 134 10.13 17.87 26.70
C ARG A 134 11.50 18.11 27.30
N LYS A 135 11.99 19.34 27.16
CA LYS A 135 13.24 19.77 27.79
C LYS A 135 12.97 20.08 29.26
N THR A 136 13.80 19.55 30.15
CA THR A 136 13.77 19.82 31.59
C THR A 136 15.12 20.40 32.04
N PRO A 137 15.24 20.94 33.27
CA PRO A 137 16.52 21.40 33.80
C PRO A 137 17.60 20.30 33.84
N HIS A 138 17.19 19.04 33.87
CA HIS A 138 18.07 17.87 33.98
C HIS A 138 18.29 17.13 32.66
N GLY A 139 17.68 17.57 31.55
CA GLY A 139 17.87 16.93 30.24
C GLY A 139 16.63 16.99 29.34
N VAL A 140 16.32 15.85 28.72
CA VAL A 140 15.16 15.66 27.83
C VAL A 140 14.37 14.44 28.30
N GLU A 141 13.07 14.62 28.49
CA GLU A 141 12.14 13.57 28.91
C GLU A 141 11.25 13.15 27.74
N LEU A 142 10.95 11.85 27.68
CA LEU A 142 10.02 11.25 26.73
C LEU A 142 8.60 11.25 27.30
N ILE A 143 7.68 11.95 26.64
CA ILE A 143 6.27 11.96 27.01
C ILE A 143 5.56 10.88 26.21
N SER A 144 5.00 9.89 26.91
CA SER A 144 4.20 8.82 26.32
C SER A 144 2.71 9.12 26.47
N TYR A 145 1.91 8.64 25.52
CA TYR A 145 0.47 8.83 25.48
C TYR A 145 -0.24 7.47 25.37
N PRO A 146 -1.46 7.32 25.89
CA PRO A 146 -2.25 6.10 25.74
C PRO A 146 -2.50 5.77 24.25
N THR A 147 -2.57 4.48 23.89
CA THR A 147 -2.88 4.02 22.53
C THR A 147 -4.38 4.11 22.23
N THR A 148 -4.94 5.32 22.35
CA THR A 148 -6.36 5.64 22.14
C THR A 148 -6.48 6.85 21.21
N TYR A 149 -7.66 7.08 20.63
CA TYR A 149 -7.90 8.28 19.83
C TYR A 149 -7.65 9.57 20.61
N ALA A 150 -8.06 9.63 21.88
CA ALA A 150 -7.75 10.76 22.76
C ALA A 150 -6.24 10.94 22.96
N GLY A 151 -5.49 9.84 23.10
CA GLY A 151 -4.03 9.87 23.19
C GLY A 151 -3.35 10.39 21.91
N VAL A 152 -3.86 10.02 20.72
CA VAL A 152 -3.42 10.63 19.45
C VAL A 152 -3.62 12.15 19.50
N ILE A 153 -4.83 12.61 19.82
CA ILE A 153 -5.16 14.05 19.83
C ILE A 153 -4.25 14.79 20.82
N GLN A 154 -4.12 14.30 22.06
CA GLN A 154 -3.28 14.92 23.07
C GLN A 154 -1.81 15.01 22.62
N SER A 155 -1.30 13.97 21.95
CA SER A 155 0.08 13.97 21.44
C SER A 155 0.38 15.07 20.41
N PHE A 156 -0.65 15.56 19.70
CA PHE A 156 -0.53 16.69 18.78
C PHE A 156 -0.77 18.03 19.49
N VAL A 157 -1.73 18.10 20.42
CA VAL A 157 -1.95 19.30 21.23
C VAL A 157 -0.68 19.68 21.97
N ASP A 158 -0.05 18.75 22.69
CA ASP A 158 1.18 19.03 23.44
C ASP A 158 2.35 19.40 22.52
N ARG A 159 2.40 18.79 21.32
CA ARG A 159 3.46 19.06 20.33
C ARG A 159 3.41 20.48 19.76
N TYR A 160 2.22 21.04 19.57
CA TYR A 160 2.06 22.36 18.93
C TYR A 160 1.55 23.45 19.89
N GLY A 161 1.10 23.10 21.09
CA GLY A 161 0.70 24.03 22.14
C GLY A 161 1.89 24.50 22.99
N ASP A 162 2.77 23.59 23.39
CA ASP A 162 3.88 23.89 24.32
C ASP A 162 5.14 24.42 23.61
N LEU A 163 5.24 24.27 22.28
CA LEU A 163 6.45 24.64 21.53
C LEU A 163 6.40 26.09 21.03
N PRO A 164 7.51 26.87 21.12
CA PRO A 164 7.56 28.29 20.74
C PRO A 164 7.17 28.60 19.29
N LEU A 165 7.24 27.59 18.40
CA LEU A 165 6.93 27.72 16.98
C LEU A 165 5.59 27.10 16.58
N GLY A 166 4.88 26.45 17.51
CA GLY A 166 3.66 25.72 17.21
C GLY A 166 2.56 26.62 16.66
N GLN A 167 2.21 27.69 17.38
CA GLN A 167 1.22 28.66 16.92
C GLN A 167 1.63 29.35 15.61
N LYS A 168 2.90 29.74 15.49
CA LYS A 168 3.43 30.33 14.24
C LYS A 168 3.32 29.38 13.05
N ALA A 169 3.50 28.08 13.27
CA ALA A 169 3.34 27.06 12.22
C ALA A 169 1.87 26.94 11.79
N LEU A 170 0.92 27.02 12.72
CA LEU A 170 -0.51 27.02 12.40
C LEU A 170 -0.89 28.25 11.57
N ASP A 171 -0.45 29.44 11.98
CA ASP A 171 -0.72 30.69 11.25
C ASP A 171 -0.10 30.67 9.84
N ALA A 172 1.10 30.10 9.71
CA ALA A 172 1.76 29.92 8.42
C ALA A 172 1.02 28.94 7.50
N LEU A 173 0.52 27.83 8.03
CA LEU A 173 -0.30 26.86 7.28
C LEU A 173 -1.59 27.51 6.78
N GLU A 174 -2.28 28.28 7.63
CA GLU A 174 -3.49 29.00 7.26
C GLU A 174 -3.21 30.04 6.16
N THR A 175 -2.11 30.79 6.29
CA THR A 175 -1.70 31.79 5.30
C THR A 175 -1.49 31.16 3.92
N ILE A 176 -0.80 30.02 3.86
CA ILE A 176 -0.57 29.28 2.61
C ILE A 176 -1.90 28.77 2.04
N TRP A 177 -2.73 28.17 2.89
CA TRP A 177 -4.04 27.66 2.47
C TRP A 177 -4.92 28.77 1.87
N ARG A 178 -5.02 29.93 2.51
CA ARG A 178 -5.79 31.08 2.00
C ARG A 178 -5.25 31.61 0.68
N ARG A 179 -3.92 31.67 0.54
CA ARG A 179 -3.25 32.10 -0.70
C ARG A 179 -3.57 31.16 -1.87
N GLU A 180 -3.63 29.85 -1.61
CA GLU A 180 -3.80 28.82 -2.67
C GLU A 180 -5.26 28.44 -2.92
N LEU A 181 -6.18 28.85 -2.04
CA LEU A 181 -7.62 28.65 -2.20
C LEU A 181 -8.17 28.98 -3.60
N PRO A 182 -7.71 30.04 -4.31
CA PRO A 182 -8.20 30.34 -5.65
C PRO A 182 -7.95 29.25 -6.71
N TYR A 183 -6.99 28.34 -6.50
CA TYR A 183 -6.69 27.24 -7.42
C TYR A 183 -7.65 26.05 -7.27
N PHE A 184 -8.47 26.01 -6.22
CA PHE A 184 -9.31 24.86 -5.87
C PHE A 184 -10.82 25.13 -5.95
N LYS A 185 -11.24 26.21 -6.63
CA LYS A 185 -12.64 26.68 -6.70
C LYS A 185 -13.66 25.66 -7.23
N ASN A 186 -13.21 24.62 -7.94
CA ASN A 186 -14.07 23.62 -8.58
C ASN A 186 -13.90 22.20 -8.00
N ILE A 187 -13.26 22.05 -6.83
CA ILE A 187 -13.18 20.75 -6.17
C ILE A 187 -14.46 20.58 -5.33
N PRO A 188 -15.31 19.58 -5.60
CA PRO A 188 -16.41 19.25 -4.71
C PRO A 188 -15.85 18.80 -3.35
N LEU A 189 -16.32 19.45 -2.28
CA LEU A 189 -16.06 19.03 -0.89
C LEU A 189 -16.84 17.75 -0.57
#